data_AF-A0A8I0T609-F1
#
_entry.id   AF-A0A8I0T609-F1
#
_cell.length_a   1.000
_cell.length_b   1.000
_cell.length_c   1.000
_cell.angle_alpha   90.00
_cell.angle_beta   90.00
_cell.angle_gamma   90.00
#
_symmetry.space_group_name_H-M   'P 1'
#
loop_
_entity.id
_entity.type
_entity.pdbx_description
1 polymer ?
#
loop_
_entity_poly.entity_id
_entity_poly.type
_entity_poly.pdbx_seq_one_letter_code
_entity_poly.pdbx_strand_id
1 'polypeptide(L)'
;MTEPLQLVVIALVVLLSGISKSGFAGALGAFSVPLLLMVLEPKDAVALMLPILIVADVFSLKSYWKQWNVDELKRLLPGTLLGIALATIFLQEVSEFWLTIVIALMSIGFALKSIAANKQPEQSLRFFSQRVLAISTSTMAGISTTLIHAGGPPLMIYFNALRVAPAAYIATVAVLFALMNAVKLVTFTASGLLQLEHFLLAVCFTPIALIGNRLGVILAKTLPRQQFLSLMNWLLLILGLALVIIPIRLYICSI
;
A
#
# COMPACT_ATOMS: atom_id res chain seq x y z
N MET A 1 3.47 26.68 4.02
CA MET A 1 4.92 26.52 3.79
C MET A 1 5.31 25.22 4.47
N THR A 2 5.75 24.20 3.72
CA THR A 2 6.12 22.90 4.32
C THR A 2 7.39 23.05 5.16
N GLU A 3 7.35 22.67 6.43
CA GLU A 3 8.49 22.72 7.34
C GLU A 3 9.64 21.83 6.82
N PRO A 4 10.92 22.18 7.02
CA PRO A 4 12.06 21.39 6.53
C PRO A 4 12.00 19.90 6.93
N LEU A 5 11.47 19.62 8.12
CA LEU A 5 11.28 18.27 8.62
C LEU A 5 10.25 17.47 7.78
N GLN A 6 9.15 18.09 7.36
CA GLN A 6 8.12 17.45 6.52
C GLN A 6 8.73 16.97 5.19
N LEU A 7 9.51 17.83 4.53
CA LEU A 7 10.14 17.50 3.25
C LEU A 7 11.12 16.33 3.38
N VAL A 8 11.88 16.26 4.47
CA VAL A 8 12.82 15.16 4.74
C VAL A 8 12.05 13.84 4.94
N VAL A 9 10.97 13.85 5.71
CA VAL A 9 10.15 12.65 5.93
C VAL A 9 9.47 12.19 4.65
N ILE A 10 8.92 13.11 3.85
CA ILE A 10 8.34 12.78 2.54
C ILE A 10 9.40 12.19 1.61
N ALA A 11 10.58 12.80 1.52
CA ALA A 11 11.69 12.28 0.72
C ALA A 11 12.07 10.85 1.13
N LEU A 12 12.18 10.61 2.44
CA LEU A 12 12.50 9.29 2.99
C LEU A 12 11.41 8.27 2.66
N VAL A 13 10.13 8.62 2.84
CA VAL A 13 9.00 7.77 2.49
C VAL A 13 9.04 7.42 1.01
N VAL A 14 9.16 8.42 0.13
CA VAL A 14 9.24 8.22 -1.33
C VAL A 14 10.38 7.29 -1.71
N LEU A 15 11.56 7.49 -1.12
CA LEU A 15 12.75 6.68 -1.38
C LEU A 15 12.51 5.22 -0.97
N LEU A 16 12.02 4.99 0.25
CA LEU A 16 11.74 3.66 0.78
C LEU A 16 10.63 2.96 0.00
N SER A 17 9.58 3.68 -0.41
CA SER A 17 8.52 3.16 -1.27
C SER A 17 9.05 2.74 -2.63
N GLY A 18 9.95 3.53 -3.23
CA GLY A 18 10.65 3.19 -4.46
C GLY A 18 11.45 1.90 -4.34
N ILE A 19 12.25 1.77 -3.26
CA ILE A 19 13.05 0.57 -2.96
C ILE A 19 12.15 -0.66 -2.79
N SER A 20 11.08 -0.52 -2.00
CA SER A 20 10.12 -1.60 -1.71
C SER A 20 9.40 -2.10 -2.96
N LYS A 21 8.97 -1.18 -3.83
CA LYS A 21 8.18 -1.52 -5.02
C LYS A 21 9.01 -2.21 -6.10
N SER A 22 10.22 -1.71 -6.39
CA SER A 22 11.06 -2.27 -7.47
C SER A 22 11.83 -3.52 -7.05
N GLY A 23 12.31 -3.58 -5.81
CA GLY A 23 13.16 -4.68 -5.35
C GLY A 23 12.39 -5.87 -4.77
N PHE A 24 11.22 -5.61 -4.17
CA PHE A 24 10.51 -6.61 -3.35
C PHE A 24 9.03 -6.73 -3.71
N ALA A 25 8.69 -6.42 -4.97
CA ALA A 25 7.35 -6.55 -5.56
C ALA A 25 6.25 -5.77 -4.81
N GLY A 26 6.60 -4.65 -4.17
CA GLY A 26 5.63 -3.78 -3.50
C GLY A 26 4.96 -4.41 -2.28
N ALA A 27 5.48 -5.54 -1.77
CA ALA A 27 4.90 -6.29 -0.66
C ALA A 27 4.81 -5.48 0.66
N LEU A 28 5.47 -4.32 0.73
CA LEU A 28 5.69 -3.57 1.97
C LEU A 28 5.35 -2.08 1.85
N GLY A 29 4.60 -1.63 0.84
CA GLY A 29 4.20 -0.21 0.73
C GLY A 29 3.33 0.32 1.90
N ALA A 30 2.92 -0.56 2.81
CA ALA A 30 2.04 -0.26 3.93
C ALA A 30 2.61 0.70 4.97
N PHE A 31 3.94 0.84 5.10
CA PHE A 31 4.54 1.73 6.09
C PHE A 31 4.46 3.21 5.69
N SER A 32 4.25 3.49 4.39
CA SER A 32 4.37 4.84 3.85
C SER A 32 3.36 5.80 4.46
N VAL A 33 2.09 5.38 4.54
CA VAL A 33 1.03 6.21 5.13
C VAL A 33 1.28 6.41 6.63
N PRO A 34 1.46 5.36 7.47
CA PRO A 34 1.78 5.54 8.88
C PRO A 34 2.98 6.45 9.18
N LEU A 35 4.03 6.39 8.35
CA LEU A 35 5.20 7.23 8.51
C LEU A 35 4.92 8.69 8.13
N LEU A 36 4.11 8.94 7.10
CA LEU A 36 3.69 10.29 6.71
C LEU A 36 2.75 10.93 7.74
N LEU A 37 1.91 10.14 8.42
CA LEU A 37 1.04 10.65 9.49
C LEU A 37 1.81 11.25 10.68
N MET A 38 3.11 11.01 10.78
CA MET A 38 3.95 11.67 11.79
C MET A 38 4.13 13.17 11.52
N VAL A 39 3.87 13.62 10.29
CA VAL A 39 4.18 14.99 9.85
C VAL A 39 3.09 15.63 8.97
N LEU A 40 2.10 14.85 8.52
CA LEU A 40 0.97 15.27 7.69
C LEU A 40 -0.35 14.81 8.30
N GLU A 41 -1.43 15.49 7.92
CA GLU A 41 -2.79 15.04 8.20
C GLU A 41 -3.10 13.73 7.47
N PRO A 42 -3.98 12.88 8.01
CA PRO A 42 -4.22 11.53 7.47
C PRO A 42 -4.70 11.52 6.00
N LYS A 43 -5.58 12.47 5.63
CA LYS A 43 -6.10 12.56 4.25
C LYS A 43 -5.01 13.00 3.27
N ASP A 44 -4.18 13.97 3.64
CA ASP A 44 -3.05 14.44 2.84
C ASP A 44 -1.98 13.38 2.66
N ALA A 45 -1.65 12.63 3.72
CA ALA A 45 -0.70 11.52 3.65
C ALA A 45 -1.14 10.44 2.65
N VAL A 46 -2.44 10.12 2.63
CA VAL A 46 -3.03 9.18 1.67
C VAL A 46 -3.03 9.76 0.25
N ALA A 47 -3.42 11.03 0.08
CA ALA A 47 -3.49 11.69 -1.21
C ALA A 47 -2.13 11.89 -1.86
N LEU A 48 -1.13 12.39 -1.12
CA LEU A 48 0.23 12.69 -1.59
C LEU A 48 0.92 11.47 -2.19
N MET A 49 0.73 10.30 -1.58
CA MET A 49 1.36 9.06 -2.04
C MET A 49 0.81 8.58 -3.38
N LEU A 50 -0.43 8.91 -3.74
CA LEU A 50 -1.07 8.36 -4.94
C LEU A 50 -0.31 8.70 -6.24
N PRO A 51 0.03 9.96 -6.55
CA PRO A 51 0.78 10.26 -7.77
C PRO A 51 2.18 9.62 -7.78
N ILE A 52 2.86 9.53 -6.63
CA ILE A 52 4.16 8.85 -6.50
C ILE A 52 4.02 7.37 -6.85
N LEU A 53 2.96 6.72 -6.38
CA LEU A 53 2.69 5.31 -6.67
C LEU A 53 2.33 5.07 -8.14
N ILE A 54 1.62 5.99 -8.78
CA ILE A 54 1.32 5.93 -10.22
C ILE A 54 2.62 5.97 -11.03
N VAL A 55 3.55 6.88 -10.69
CA VAL A 55 4.88 6.93 -11.32
C VAL A 55 5.60 5.59 -11.13
N ALA A 56 5.60 5.03 -9.93
CA ALA A 56 6.20 3.73 -9.67
C ALA A 56 5.55 2.59 -10.48
N ASP A 57 4.23 2.61 -10.65
CA ASP A 57 3.48 1.62 -11.43
C ASP A 57 3.87 1.63 -12.91
N VAL A 58 4.13 2.81 -13.50
CA VAL A 58 4.62 2.91 -14.89
C VAL A 58 5.92 2.12 -15.06
N PHE A 59 6.85 2.23 -14.11
CA PHE A 59 8.10 1.47 -14.15
C PHE A 59 7.87 -0.03 -13.92
N SER A 60 7.00 -0.40 -12.98
CA SER A 60 6.65 -1.80 -12.76
C SER A 60 6.00 -2.44 -13.99
N LEU A 61 5.08 -1.75 -14.66
CA LEU A 61 4.44 -2.22 -15.90
C LEU A 61 5.47 -2.44 -17.03
N LYS A 62 6.44 -1.53 -17.16
CA LYS A 62 7.51 -1.66 -18.15
C LYS A 62 8.37 -2.91 -17.91
N SER A 63 8.69 -3.21 -16.65
CA SER A 63 9.53 -4.36 -16.29
C SER A 63 8.84 -5.72 -16.50
N TYR A 64 7.51 -5.79 -16.36
CA TYR A 64 6.73 -7.03 -16.47
C TYR A 64 5.76 -7.05 -17.66
N TRP A 65 6.11 -6.32 -18.72
CA TRP A 65 5.22 -6.10 -19.86
C TRP A 65 4.79 -7.43 -20.52
N LYS A 66 3.47 -7.59 -20.71
CA LYS A 66 2.79 -8.77 -21.29
C LYS A 66 3.01 -10.10 -20.54
N GLN A 67 3.47 -10.08 -19.29
CA GLN A 67 3.67 -11.28 -18.46
C GLN A 67 2.51 -11.57 -17.50
N TRP A 68 1.45 -10.75 -17.51
CA TRP A 68 0.32 -10.85 -16.59
C TRP A 68 -0.73 -11.88 -17.04
N ASN A 69 -1.48 -12.43 -16.08
CA ASN A 69 -2.61 -13.31 -16.34
C ASN A 69 -3.92 -12.50 -16.40
N VAL A 70 -4.54 -12.44 -17.57
CA VAL A 70 -5.77 -11.66 -17.82
C VAL A 70 -6.99 -12.24 -17.10
N ASP A 71 -7.08 -13.56 -16.94
CA ASP A 71 -8.21 -14.19 -16.26
C ASP A 71 -8.21 -13.89 -14.76
N GLU A 72 -7.03 -13.87 -14.15
CA GLU A 72 -6.88 -13.45 -12.75
C GLU A 72 -7.20 -11.96 -12.55
N LEU A 73 -6.81 -11.10 -13.50
CA LEU A 73 -7.24 -9.70 -13.48
C LEU A 73 -8.76 -9.58 -13.49
N LYS A 74 -9.45 -10.27 -14.41
CA LYS A 74 -10.91 -10.25 -14.51
C LYS A 74 -11.61 -10.76 -13.24
N ARG A 75 -11.00 -11.74 -12.55
CA ARG A 75 -11.55 -12.32 -11.31
C ARG A 75 -11.40 -11.36 -10.12
N LEU A 76 -10.29 -10.65 -10.02
CA LEU A 76 -9.97 -9.76 -8.90
C LEU A 76 -10.51 -8.34 -9.06
N LEU A 77 -10.74 -7.89 -10.30
CA LEU A 77 -11.19 -6.54 -10.59
C LEU A 77 -12.52 -6.16 -9.90
N PRO A 78 -13.59 -6.99 -9.91
CA PRO A 78 -14.86 -6.61 -9.31
C PRO A 78 -14.77 -6.33 -7.81
N GLY A 79 -14.08 -7.19 -7.06
CA GLY A 79 -13.89 -6.97 -5.62
C GLY A 79 -12.95 -5.79 -5.35
N THR A 80 -11.91 -5.62 -6.16
CA THR A 80 -11.02 -4.46 -6.08
C THR A 80 -11.78 -3.14 -6.23
N LEU A 81 -12.64 -3.03 -7.25
CA LEU A 81 -13.44 -1.82 -7.50
C LEU A 81 -14.41 -1.57 -6.35
N LEU A 82 -15.07 -2.63 -5.85
CA LEU A 82 -15.93 -2.53 -4.67
C LEU A 82 -15.17 -2.00 -3.45
N GLY A 83 -13.98 -2.55 -3.17
CA GLY A 83 -13.16 -2.14 -2.05
C GLY A 83 -12.69 -0.68 -2.14
N ILE A 84 -12.26 -0.23 -3.33
CA ILE A 84 -11.89 1.17 -3.57
C ILE A 84 -13.08 2.10 -3.37
N ALA A 85 -14.26 1.73 -3.89
CA ALA A 85 -15.47 2.53 -3.73
C ALA A 85 -15.84 2.69 -2.25
N LEU A 86 -15.89 1.58 -1.50
CA LEU A 86 -16.18 1.60 -0.06
C LEU A 86 -15.18 2.44 0.73
N ALA A 87 -13.88 2.29 0.45
CA ALA A 87 -12.85 3.06 1.14
C ALA A 87 -12.86 4.55 0.75
N THR A 88 -13.18 4.89 -0.50
CA THR A 88 -13.30 6.30 -0.93
C THR A 88 -14.50 6.97 -0.24
N ILE A 89 -15.64 6.28 -0.12
CA ILE A 89 -16.79 6.78 0.63
C ILE A 89 -16.41 6.97 2.10
N PHE A 90 -15.74 5.99 2.71
CA PHE A 90 -15.27 6.08 4.08
C PHE A 90 -14.33 7.29 4.30
N LEU A 91 -13.38 7.56 3.39
CA LEU A 91 -12.46 8.68 3.49
C LEU A 91 -13.14 10.06 3.47
N GLN A 92 -14.31 10.18 2.84
CA GLN A 92 -15.06 11.44 2.78
C GLN A 92 -15.71 11.76 4.14
N GLU A 93 -16.33 10.76 4.76
CA GLU A 93 -17.14 10.93 5.97
C GLU A 93 -16.36 10.80 7.28
N VAL A 94 -15.23 10.08 7.27
CA VAL A 94 -14.47 9.79 8.49
C VAL A 94 -13.72 11.03 9.01
N SER A 95 -13.70 11.20 10.33
CA SER A 95 -12.84 12.19 10.98
C SER A 95 -11.37 11.76 10.97
N GLU A 96 -10.45 12.72 11.09
CA GLU A 96 -9.00 12.45 11.09
C GLU A 96 -8.57 11.50 12.21
N PHE A 97 -9.18 11.64 13.40
CA PHE A 97 -8.91 10.75 14.52
C PHE A 97 -9.25 9.30 14.16
N TRP A 98 -10.47 9.03 13.70
CA TRP A 98 -10.89 7.66 13.37
C TRP A 98 -10.13 7.10 12.17
N LEU A 99 -9.80 7.93 11.18
CA LEU A 99 -8.96 7.51 10.07
C LEU A 99 -7.56 7.10 10.55
N THR A 100 -6.95 7.88 11.45
CA THR A 100 -5.66 7.54 12.05
C THR A 100 -5.71 6.21 12.79
N ILE A 101 -6.76 5.99 13.60
CA ILE A 101 -6.95 4.72 14.32
C ILE A 101 -7.12 3.55 13.35
N VAL A 102 -7.91 3.70 12.28
CA VAL A 102 -8.07 2.65 11.27
C VAL A 102 -6.74 2.33 10.58
N ILE A 103 -5.99 3.36 10.16
CA ILE A 103 -4.66 3.22 9.56
C ILE A 103 -3.71 2.47 10.51
N ALA A 104 -3.72 2.83 11.78
CA ALA A 104 -2.90 2.22 12.82
C ALA A 104 -3.24 0.73 13.03
N LEU A 105 -4.53 0.41 13.18
CA LEU A 105 -5.01 -0.96 13.38
C LEU A 105 -4.73 -1.84 12.15
N MET A 106 -4.93 -1.33 10.93
CA MET A 106 -4.59 -2.06 9.71
C MET A 106 -3.08 -2.33 9.63
N SER A 107 -2.25 -1.36 10.00
CA SER A 107 -0.79 -1.50 10.03
C SER A 107 -0.35 -2.58 11.02
N ILE A 108 -0.87 -2.55 12.25
CA ILE A 108 -0.61 -3.57 13.27
C ILE A 108 -1.09 -4.94 12.79
N GLY A 109 -2.33 -5.03 12.30
CA GLY A 109 -2.92 -6.29 11.85
C GLY A 109 -2.13 -6.96 10.72
N PHE A 110 -1.70 -6.17 9.72
CA PHE A 110 -0.87 -6.68 8.64
C PHE A 110 0.53 -7.05 9.10
N ALA A 111 1.16 -6.25 9.96
CA ALA A 111 2.47 -6.57 10.51
C ALA A 111 2.43 -7.85 11.34
N LEU A 112 1.48 -7.98 12.27
CA LEU A 112 1.30 -9.17 13.11
C LEU A 112 0.99 -10.40 12.26
N LYS A 113 0.07 -10.30 11.28
CA LYS A 113 -0.21 -11.42 10.38
C LYS A 113 1.06 -11.83 9.62
N SER A 114 1.83 -10.88 9.11
CA SER A 114 3.04 -11.18 8.35
C SER A 114 4.19 -11.72 9.20
N ILE A 115 4.30 -11.33 10.47
CA ILE A 115 5.29 -11.84 11.43
C ILE A 115 4.88 -13.24 11.92
N ALA A 116 3.59 -13.43 12.22
CA ALA A 116 3.02 -14.68 12.71
C ALA A 116 2.82 -15.73 11.61
N ALA A 117 3.00 -15.37 10.34
CA ALA A 117 2.99 -16.29 9.21
C ALA A 117 4.17 -17.27 9.31
N ASN A 118 4.02 -18.28 10.17
CA ASN A 118 4.82 -19.50 10.14
C ASN A 118 4.63 -20.15 8.75
N LYS A 119 5.67 -20.82 8.25
CA LYS A 119 5.78 -21.42 6.90
C LYS A 119 4.69 -22.45 6.52
N GLN A 120 3.58 -22.53 7.25
CA GLN A 120 2.46 -23.38 6.91
C GLN A 120 1.67 -22.72 5.77
N PRO A 121 1.53 -23.37 4.60
CA PRO A 121 0.60 -22.91 3.60
C PRO A 121 -0.79 -22.82 4.23
N GLU A 122 -1.55 -21.75 3.94
CA GLU A 122 -2.95 -21.59 4.37
C GLU A 122 -3.82 -22.72 3.77
N GLN A 123 -3.71 -23.93 4.33
CA GLN A 123 -4.43 -25.13 3.88
C GLN A 123 -5.93 -25.02 4.20
N SER A 124 -6.30 -24.15 5.15
CA SER A 124 -7.68 -23.94 5.62
C SER A 124 -8.56 -23.18 4.63
N LEU A 125 -8.02 -22.49 3.62
CA LEU A 125 -8.83 -21.73 2.65
C LEU A 125 -9.35 -22.56 1.47
N ARG A 126 -9.04 -23.86 1.42
CA ARG A 126 -9.49 -24.79 0.38
C ARG A 126 -11.01 -25.02 0.35
N PHE A 127 -11.72 -24.66 1.43
CA PHE A 127 -13.17 -24.82 1.52
C PHE A 127 -13.95 -23.71 0.80
N PHE A 128 -13.32 -22.58 0.49
CA PHE A 128 -13.98 -21.51 -0.25
C PHE A 128 -13.85 -21.73 -1.76
N SER A 129 -14.91 -21.40 -2.50
CA SER A 129 -14.81 -21.35 -3.96
C SER A 129 -13.78 -20.29 -4.38
N GLN A 130 -13.06 -20.55 -5.46
CA GLN A 130 -12.06 -19.61 -6.00
C GLN A 130 -12.65 -18.21 -6.24
N ARG A 131 -13.94 -18.14 -6.62
CA ARG A 131 -14.64 -16.87 -6.85
C ARG A 131 -14.88 -16.10 -5.56
N VAL A 132 -15.32 -16.77 -4.49
CA VAL A 132 -15.52 -16.14 -3.17
C VAL A 132 -14.18 -15.64 -2.63
N LEU A 133 -13.13 -16.47 -2.72
CA LEU A 133 -11.80 -16.07 -2.28
C LEU A 133 -11.26 -14.89 -3.09
N ALA A 134 -11.46 -14.88 -4.41
CA ALA A 134 -11.06 -13.76 -5.28
C ALA A 134 -11.77 -12.46 -4.86
N ILE A 135 -13.10 -12.47 -4.73
CA ILE A 135 -13.88 -11.27 -4.41
C ILE A 135 -13.54 -10.76 -3.00
N SER A 136 -13.46 -11.64 -2.00
CA SER A 136 -13.20 -11.21 -0.61
C SER A 136 -11.80 -10.61 -0.46
N THR A 137 -10.76 -11.31 -0.93
CA THR A 137 -9.37 -10.84 -0.84
C THR A 137 -9.12 -9.59 -1.67
N SER A 138 -9.71 -9.49 -2.87
CA SER A 138 -9.58 -8.29 -3.70
C SER A 138 -10.38 -7.10 -3.17
N THR A 139 -11.52 -7.32 -2.50
CA THR A 139 -12.22 -6.24 -1.76
C THR A 139 -11.37 -5.72 -0.62
N MET A 140 -10.78 -6.62 0.18
CA MET A 140 -9.83 -6.23 1.22
C MET A 140 -8.61 -5.52 0.64
N ALA A 141 -8.11 -5.94 -0.53
CA ALA A 141 -7.03 -5.29 -1.25
C ALA A 141 -7.42 -3.86 -1.68
N GLY A 142 -8.64 -3.69 -2.22
CA GLY A 142 -9.19 -2.38 -2.60
C GLY A 142 -9.32 -1.42 -1.41
N ILE A 143 -9.78 -1.91 -0.26
CA ILE A 143 -9.87 -1.11 0.96
C ILE A 143 -8.48 -0.71 1.45
N SER A 144 -7.61 -1.69 1.67
CA SER A 144 -6.26 -1.46 2.21
C SER A 144 -5.36 -0.65 1.30
N THR A 145 -5.45 -0.83 -0.02
CA THR A 145 -4.70 -0.02 -0.98
C THR A 145 -5.19 1.42 -1.03
N THR A 146 -6.41 1.70 -0.60
CA THR A 146 -6.98 3.05 -0.59
C THR A 146 -6.66 3.77 0.70
N LEU A 147 -6.77 3.09 1.85
CA LEU A 147 -6.56 3.70 3.18
C LEU A 147 -5.09 3.80 3.59
N ILE A 148 -4.27 2.80 3.28
CA ILE A 148 -2.86 2.74 3.72
C ILE A 148 -1.88 2.35 2.60
N HIS A 149 -2.34 2.37 1.34
CA HIS A 149 -1.55 1.93 0.17
C HIS A 149 -0.98 0.49 0.31
N ALA A 150 -1.72 -0.39 0.97
CA ALA A 150 -1.30 -1.75 1.30
C ALA A 150 -2.19 -2.85 0.67
N GLY A 151 -2.44 -2.83 -0.64
CA GLY A 151 -3.24 -3.88 -1.29
C GLY A 151 -2.54 -5.23 -1.45
N GLY A 152 -1.24 -5.31 -1.18
CA GLY A 152 -0.41 -6.49 -1.43
C GLY A 152 -0.73 -7.68 -0.51
N PRO A 153 -0.76 -7.50 0.82
CA PRO A 153 -1.02 -8.59 1.76
C PRO A 153 -2.34 -9.34 1.50
N PRO A 154 -3.49 -8.68 1.24
CA PRO A 154 -4.71 -9.40 0.89
C PRO A 154 -4.61 -10.17 -0.44
N LEU A 155 -3.96 -9.60 -1.47
CA LEU A 155 -3.75 -10.32 -2.73
C LEU A 155 -2.83 -11.54 -2.55
N MET A 156 -1.81 -11.45 -1.70
CA MET A 156 -0.93 -12.58 -1.39
C MET A 156 -1.68 -13.78 -0.82
N ILE A 157 -2.73 -13.57 -0.01
CA ILE A 157 -3.59 -14.64 0.52
C ILE A 157 -4.19 -15.45 -0.65
N TYR A 158 -4.77 -14.74 -1.63
CA TYR A 158 -5.38 -15.34 -2.81
C TYR A 158 -4.39 -16.17 -3.63
N PHE A 159 -3.25 -15.57 -4.00
CA PHE A 159 -2.27 -16.22 -4.86
C PHE A 159 -1.53 -17.37 -4.16
N ASN A 160 -1.31 -17.27 -2.85
CA ASN A 160 -0.74 -18.36 -2.07
C ASN A 160 -1.71 -19.56 -1.99
N ALA A 161 -3.01 -19.30 -1.82
CA ALA A 161 -4.03 -20.36 -1.82
C ALA A 161 -4.07 -21.11 -3.18
N LEU A 162 -3.83 -20.39 -4.29
CA LEU A 162 -3.78 -20.95 -5.64
C LEU A 162 -2.42 -21.54 -6.04
N ARG A 163 -1.38 -21.41 -5.20
CA ARG A 163 -0.01 -21.90 -5.46
C ARG A 163 0.58 -21.38 -6.78
N VAL A 164 0.25 -20.16 -7.16
CA VAL A 164 0.76 -19.52 -8.38
C VAL A 164 2.26 -19.28 -8.25
N ALA A 165 3.01 -19.55 -9.32
CA ALA A 165 4.44 -19.29 -9.35
C ALA A 165 4.72 -17.78 -9.09
N PRO A 166 5.74 -17.43 -8.27
CA PRO A 166 5.99 -16.05 -7.86
C PRO A 166 6.13 -15.04 -9.01
N ALA A 167 6.67 -15.45 -10.16
CA ALA A 167 6.87 -14.57 -11.31
C ALA A 167 5.54 -14.12 -11.96
N ALA A 168 4.60 -15.05 -12.18
CA ALA A 168 3.29 -14.75 -12.78
C ALA A 168 2.40 -13.91 -11.84
N TYR A 169 2.58 -14.12 -10.52
CA TYR A 169 1.96 -13.29 -9.48
C TYR A 169 2.42 -11.83 -9.56
N ILE A 170 3.73 -11.58 -9.62
CA ILE A 170 4.29 -10.22 -9.60
C ILE A 170 3.80 -9.39 -10.79
N ALA A 171 3.79 -9.98 -12.00
CA ALA A 171 3.32 -9.29 -13.20
C ALA A 171 1.82 -8.93 -13.13
N THR A 172 0.99 -9.88 -12.66
CA THR A 172 -0.46 -9.68 -12.53
C THR A 172 -0.79 -8.62 -11.48
N VAL A 173 -0.11 -8.66 -10.33
CA VAL A 173 -0.30 -7.66 -9.27
C VAL A 173 0.20 -6.27 -9.67
N ALA A 174 1.28 -6.17 -10.45
CA ALA A 174 1.74 -4.89 -10.97
C ALA A 174 0.68 -4.21 -11.84
N VAL A 175 0.02 -4.96 -12.74
CA VAL A 175 -1.09 -4.43 -13.55
C VAL A 175 -2.28 -4.07 -12.68
N LEU A 176 -2.64 -4.94 -11.72
CA LEU A 176 -3.77 -4.68 -10.84
C LEU A 176 -3.56 -3.42 -9.99
N PHE A 177 -2.35 -3.19 -9.46
CA PHE A 177 -2.03 -1.95 -8.74
C PHE A 177 -2.09 -0.71 -9.62
N ALA A 178 -1.59 -0.79 -10.85
CA ALA A 178 -1.71 0.30 -11.80
C ALA A 178 -3.18 0.66 -12.07
N LEU A 179 -4.04 -0.36 -12.25
CA LEU A 179 -5.49 -0.17 -12.40
C LEU A 179 -6.13 0.41 -11.13
N MET A 180 -5.78 -0.12 -9.95
CA MET A 180 -6.26 0.39 -8.65
C MET A 180 -5.91 1.87 -8.48
N ASN A 181 -4.66 2.25 -8.78
CA ASN A 181 -4.21 3.62 -8.63
C ASN A 181 -4.78 4.55 -9.72
N ALA A 182 -5.05 4.05 -10.92
CA ALA A 182 -5.80 4.78 -11.94
C ALA A 182 -7.25 5.07 -11.50
N VAL A 183 -7.94 4.07 -10.94
CA VAL A 183 -9.29 4.26 -10.37
C VAL A 183 -9.25 5.24 -9.20
N LYS A 184 -8.29 5.09 -8.29
CA LYS A 184 -8.09 6.03 -7.18
C LYS A 184 -7.78 7.45 -7.65
N LEU A 185 -7.07 7.62 -8.76
CA LEU A 185 -6.83 8.95 -9.32
C LEU A 185 -8.15 9.63 -9.67
N VAL A 186 -9.07 8.89 -10.31
CA VAL A 186 -10.42 9.38 -10.61
C VAL A 186 -11.21 9.64 -9.34
N THR A 187 -11.24 8.70 -8.39
CA THR A 187 -12.08 8.86 -7.19
C THR A 187 -11.54 9.93 -6.25
N PHE A 188 -10.23 10.03 -6.05
CA PHE A 188 -9.64 11.06 -5.17
C PHE A 188 -9.79 12.46 -5.76
N THR A 189 -9.67 12.62 -7.08
CA THR A 189 -9.91 13.91 -7.73
C THR A 189 -11.39 14.29 -7.67
N ALA A 190 -12.30 13.35 -7.96
CA ALA A 190 -13.75 13.58 -7.88
C ALA A 190 -14.23 13.91 -6.46
N SER A 191 -13.64 13.31 -5.43
CA SER A 191 -13.95 13.57 -4.02
C SER A 191 -13.20 14.79 -3.43
N GLY A 192 -12.38 15.49 -4.22
CA GLY A 192 -11.58 16.62 -3.74
C GLY A 192 -10.43 16.26 -2.79
N LEU A 193 -10.15 14.97 -2.59
CA LEU A 193 -9.04 14.47 -1.76
C LEU A 193 -7.68 14.77 -2.40
N LEU A 194 -7.58 14.69 -3.73
CA LEU A 194 -6.34 14.98 -4.46
C LEU A 194 -6.38 16.40 -5.03
N GLN A 195 -5.67 17.31 -4.37
CA GLN A 195 -5.50 18.69 -4.81
C GLN A 195 -4.22 18.89 -5.64
N LEU A 196 -4.13 20.01 -6.36
CA LEU A 196 -2.98 20.34 -7.22
C LEU A 196 -1.65 20.36 -6.44
N GLU A 197 -1.66 20.81 -5.19
CA GLU A 197 -0.48 20.87 -4.32
C GLU A 197 0.15 19.50 -4.11
N HIS A 198 -0.67 18.47 -3.88
CA HIS A 198 -0.22 17.08 -3.77
C HIS A 198 0.47 16.60 -5.04
N PHE A 199 -0.07 16.96 -6.21
CA PHE A 199 0.49 16.58 -7.49
C PHE A 199 1.84 17.26 -7.72
N LEU A 200 1.95 18.56 -7.46
CA LEU A 200 3.19 19.32 -7.60
C LEU A 200 4.28 18.79 -6.66
N LEU A 201 3.95 18.52 -5.39
CA LEU A 201 4.88 17.90 -4.45
C LEU A 201 5.35 16.53 -4.96
N ALA A 202 4.44 15.67 -5.39
CA ALA A 202 4.80 14.36 -5.93
C ALA A 202 5.73 14.45 -7.16
N VAL A 203 5.51 15.43 -8.05
CA VAL A 203 6.41 15.70 -9.19
C VAL A 203 7.81 16.09 -8.69
N CYS A 204 7.91 16.99 -7.71
CA CYS A 204 9.19 17.37 -7.12
C CYS A 204 9.95 16.19 -6.49
N PHE A 205 9.23 15.21 -5.93
CA PHE A 205 9.81 14.01 -5.34
C PHE A 205 10.05 12.87 -6.33
N THR A 206 9.64 13.02 -7.60
CA THR A 206 9.83 11.99 -8.64
C THR A 206 11.30 11.58 -8.81
N PRO A 207 12.29 12.49 -8.86
CA PRO A 207 13.70 12.10 -8.93
C PRO A 207 14.12 11.16 -7.78
N ILE A 208 13.64 11.42 -6.56
CA ILE A 208 13.91 10.58 -5.38
C ILE A 208 13.25 9.20 -5.55
N ALA A 209 12.02 9.15 -6.08
CA ALA A 209 11.35 7.89 -6.37
C ALA A 209 12.15 7.04 -7.38
N LEU A 210 12.73 7.66 -8.41
CA LEU A 210 13.58 6.99 -9.41
C LEU A 210 14.87 6.46 -8.80
N ILE A 211 15.50 7.25 -7.92
CA ILE A 211 16.69 6.81 -7.17
C ILE A 211 16.33 5.59 -6.30
N GLY A 212 15.22 5.67 -5.55
CA GLY A 212 14.72 4.57 -4.73
C GLY A 212 14.45 3.32 -5.56
N ASN A 213 13.84 3.46 -6.73
CA ASN A 213 13.61 2.35 -7.65
C ASN A 213 14.93 1.67 -8.06
N ARG A 214 15.94 2.44 -8.49
CA ARG A 214 17.25 1.89 -8.85
C ARG A 214 17.92 1.19 -7.68
N LEU A 215 17.90 1.81 -6.50
CA LEU A 215 18.44 1.22 -5.27
C LEU A 215 17.71 -0.08 -4.92
N GLY A 216 16.39 -0.14 -5.06
CA GLY A 216 15.62 -1.36 -4.83
C GLY A 216 16.02 -2.51 -5.74
N VAL A 217 16.25 -2.25 -7.03
CA VAL A 217 16.75 -3.27 -7.98
C VAL A 217 18.14 -3.78 -7.61
N ILE A 218 19.03 -2.89 -7.13
CA ILE A 218 20.38 -3.26 -6.68
C ILE A 218 20.30 -4.08 -5.39
N LEU A 219 19.57 -3.58 -4.38
CA LEU A 219 19.41 -4.23 -3.08
C LEU A 219 18.72 -5.59 -3.18
N ALA A 220 17.78 -5.78 -4.12
CA ALA A 220 17.15 -7.07 -4.33
C ALA A 220 18.12 -8.18 -4.77
N LYS A 221 19.30 -7.82 -5.30
CA LYS A 221 20.34 -8.79 -5.68
C LYS A 221 21.22 -9.21 -4.50
N THR A 222 21.33 -8.38 -3.46
CA THR A 222 22.28 -8.58 -2.36
C THR A 222 21.58 -8.90 -1.04
N LEU A 223 20.40 -8.32 -0.81
CA LEU A 223 19.65 -8.45 0.43
C LEU A 223 18.62 -9.58 0.32
N PRO A 224 18.64 -10.59 1.21
CA PRO A 224 17.63 -11.62 1.25
C PRO A 224 16.22 -11.01 1.43
N ARG A 225 15.29 -11.36 0.54
CA ARG A 225 13.90 -10.90 0.58
C ARG A 225 13.26 -11.03 1.97
N GLN A 226 13.55 -12.10 2.68
CA GLN A 226 12.99 -12.34 4.01
C GLN A 226 13.47 -11.34 5.07
N GLN A 227 14.73 -10.89 4.99
CA GLN A 227 15.28 -9.88 5.91
C GLN A 227 14.63 -8.53 5.66
N PHE A 228 14.50 -8.13 4.39
CA PHE A 228 13.81 -6.89 4.04
C PHE A 228 12.34 -6.89 4.47
N LEU A 229 11.62 -7.99 4.22
CA LEU A 229 10.25 -8.19 4.68
C LEU A 229 10.14 -8.07 6.20
N SER A 230 11.03 -8.73 6.95
CA SER A 230 11.03 -8.66 8.40
C SER A 230 11.26 -7.25 8.91
N LEU A 231 12.25 -6.53 8.37
CA LEU A 231 12.56 -5.16 8.76
C LEU A 231 11.36 -4.21 8.55
N MET A 232 10.73 -4.25 7.38
CA MET A 232 9.60 -3.38 7.09
C MET A 232 8.35 -3.75 7.89
N ASN A 233 8.14 -5.03 8.21
CA ASN A 233 7.04 -5.45 9.08
C ASN A 233 7.22 -4.95 10.52
N TRP A 234 8.45 -4.99 11.05
CA TRP A 234 8.75 -4.39 12.35
C TRP A 234 8.56 -2.88 12.34
N LEU A 235 9.02 -2.19 11.29
CA LEU A 235 8.78 -0.76 11.10
C LEU A 235 7.28 -0.44 11.07
N LEU A 236 6.50 -1.20 10.28
CA LEU A 236 5.05 -1.05 10.20
C LEU A 236 4.37 -1.25 11.55
N LEU A 237 4.80 -2.25 12.33
CA LEU A 237 4.27 -2.52 13.65
C LEU A 237 4.55 -1.36 14.61
N ILE A 238 5.79 -0.87 14.64
CA ILE A 238 6.20 0.26 15.50
C ILE A 238 5.40 1.51 15.14
N LEU A 239 5.28 1.84 13.86
CA LEU A 239 4.51 2.99 13.40
C LEU A 239 3.02 2.86 13.73
N GLY A 240 2.46 1.67 13.52
CA GLY A 240 1.07 1.38 13.90
C GLY A 240 0.83 1.57 15.39
N LEU A 241 1.70 1.04 16.26
CA LEU A 241 1.60 1.22 17.70
C LEU A 241 1.76 2.69 18.11
N ALA A 242 2.71 3.41 17.51
CA ALA A 242 2.91 4.84 17.76
C ALA A 242 1.65 5.65 17.40
N LEU A 243 1.01 5.35 16.28
CA LEU A 243 -0.23 6.01 15.84
C LEU A 243 -1.46 5.67 16.67
N VAL A 244 -1.47 4.58 17.44
CA VAL A 244 -2.53 4.37 18.45
C VAL A 244 -2.26 5.28 19.65
N ILE A 245 -1.01 5.37 20.11
CA ILE A 245 -0.65 6.04 21.36
C ILE A 245 -0.73 7.58 21.23
N ILE A 246 -0.21 8.15 20.14
CA ILE A 246 -0.08 9.61 19.99
C ILE A 246 -1.46 10.31 19.97
N PRO A 247 -2.42 9.94 19.12
CA PRO A 247 -3.71 10.61 19.03
C PRO A 247 -4.56 10.39 20.29
N ILE A 248 -4.49 9.21 20.90
CA ILE A 248 -5.20 8.92 22.16
C ILE A 248 -4.71 9.85 23.27
N ARG A 249 -3.40 10.08 23.38
CA ARG A 249 -2.83 11.01 24.36
C ARG A 249 -3.32 12.45 24.13
N LEU A 250 -3.35 12.90 22.88
CA LEU A 250 -3.83 14.24 22.53
C LEU A 250 -5.33 14.40 22.78
N TYR A 251 -6.14 13.39 22.44
CA TYR A 251 -7.59 13.39 22.65
C TYR A 251 -7.95 13.42 24.14
N ILE A 252 -7.31 12.58 24.96
CA ILE A 252 -7.55 12.55 26.42
C ILE A 252 -7.13 13.86 27.09
N CYS A 253 -6.04 14.51 26.63
CA CYS A 253 -5.62 15.81 27.17
C CYS A 253 -6.48 17.00 26.72
N SER A 254 -7.38 16.82 25.75
CA SER A 254 -8.28 17.87 25.24
C SER A 254 -9.67 17.87 25.89
N ILE A 255 -9.94 16.88 26.76
CA ILE A 255 -11.15 16.74 27.58
C ILE A 255 -10.82 17.16 29.02
#